data_AF-A0A0V0HHQ3-F1
#
_entry.id   AF-A0A0V0HHQ3-F1
#
_cell.length_a   1.000
_cell.length_b   1.000
_cell.length_c   1.000
_cell.angle_alpha   90.00
_cell.angle_beta   90.00
_cell.angle_gamma   90.00
#
_symmetry.space_group_name_H-M   'P 1'
#
loop_
_entity.id
_entity.type
_entity.pdbx_description
1 polymer ?
#
loop_
_entity_poly.entity_id
_entity_poly.type
_entity_poly.pdbx_seq_one_letter_code
_entity_poly.pdbx_strand_id
1 'polypeptide(L)'
;MMYIDVDEFVYSPLWANLSRPSESLLHSLLPNPKNIQDPLLDKRQVGEISIPCYEFGPSNMNTHPITGVTQGYNCRRKFENRHKSIVFLDAVHHSLLNMIHHFILNKRYRGKKMSVHDMAVNHYKFQAWPEFKAKFRRRVSAYVIDWTKELNPRSKDRTPGLGFSPVEPKGWPLKFCEVYDNGLKDLTRRWFALKSPTPLHDYRMEWQR
;
A
#
# COMPACT_ATOMS: atom_id res chain seq x y z
N MET A 1 4.72 -2.47 15.52
CA MET A 1 5.20 -1.30 14.73
C MET A 1 4.95 -1.56 13.26
N MET A 2 4.59 -0.51 12.51
CA MET A 2 4.33 -0.58 11.07
C MET A 2 4.98 0.64 10.41
N TYR A 3 5.70 0.43 9.32
CA TYR A 3 6.23 1.50 8.47
C TYR A 3 5.56 1.40 7.10
N ILE A 4 4.90 2.49 6.70
CA ILE A 4 4.23 2.63 5.41
C ILE A 4 4.61 3.94 4.77
N ASP A 5 4.65 3.95 3.45
CA ASP A 5 4.93 5.16 2.67
C ASP A 5 3.69 6.08 2.66
N VAL A 6 3.89 7.37 2.39
CA VAL A 6 2.81 8.39 2.41
C VAL A 6 1.69 8.08 1.39
N ASP A 7 2.00 7.29 0.36
CA ASP A 7 1.07 6.83 -0.67
C ASP A 7 0.60 5.38 -0.46
N GLU A 8 0.71 4.86 0.77
CA GLU A 8 0.27 3.53 1.16
C GLU A 8 -0.79 3.60 2.26
N PHE A 9 -1.93 2.95 2.03
CA PHE A 9 -3.08 3.02 2.92
C PHE A 9 -3.55 1.61 3.28
N VAL A 10 -3.69 1.34 4.58
CA VAL A 10 -4.28 0.08 5.04
C VAL A 10 -5.78 0.11 4.79
N TYR A 11 -6.30 -1.00 4.28
CA TYR A 11 -7.72 -1.21 4.03
C TYR A 11 -8.13 -2.63 4.43
N SER A 12 -9.31 -2.76 5.04
CA SER A 12 -9.99 -4.04 5.23
C SER A 12 -11.38 -3.98 4.63
N PRO A 13 -11.79 -4.99 3.83
CA PRO A 13 -13.18 -5.15 3.42
C PRO A 13 -14.17 -5.21 4.60
N LEU A 14 -13.72 -5.64 5.79
CA LEU A 14 -14.54 -5.67 7.01
C LEU A 14 -14.97 -4.27 7.48
N TRP A 15 -14.27 -3.21 7.04
CA TRP A 15 -14.62 -1.83 7.35
C TRP A 15 -15.65 -1.24 6.39
N ALA A 16 -16.01 -1.96 5.32
CA ALA A 16 -16.81 -1.44 4.21
C ALA A 16 -18.21 -0.95 4.61
N ASN A 17 -18.74 -1.34 5.77
CA ASN A 17 -20.05 -0.89 6.28
C ASN A 17 -19.95 0.05 7.49
N LEU A 18 -18.74 0.43 7.90
CA LEU A 18 -18.55 1.34 9.04
C LEU A 18 -18.80 2.77 8.60
N SER A 19 -19.59 3.49 9.39
CA SER A 19 -19.96 4.88 9.13
C SER A 19 -18.89 5.89 9.58
N ARG A 20 -18.03 5.52 10.52
CA ARG A 20 -16.98 6.38 11.08
C ARG A 20 -15.68 5.61 11.31
N PRO A 21 -14.52 6.27 11.22
CA PRO A 21 -13.24 5.66 11.59
C PRO A 21 -13.17 5.45 13.12
N SER A 22 -12.31 4.52 13.55
CA SER A 22 -11.99 4.29 14.97
C SER A 22 -10.52 3.85 15.09
N GLU A 23 -9.87 4.27 16.17
CA GLU A 23 -8.49 3.84 16.49
C GLU A 23 -8.40 2.33 16.71
N SER A 24 -9.49 1.68 17.15
CA SER A 24 -9.52 0.24 17.42
C SER A 24 -9.56 -0.64 16.17
N LEU A 25 -9.80 -0.07 14.97
CA LEU A 25 -10.02 -0.86 13.75
C LEU A 25 -8.81 -1.68 13.32
N LEU A 26 -7.61 -1.12 13.43
CA LEU A 26 -6.39 -1.86 13.11
C LEU A 26 -6.11 -2.90 14.21
N HIS A 27 -6.27 -2.51 15.47
CA HIS A 27 -6.00 -3.39 16.62
C HIS A 27 -6.88 -4.64 16.64
N SER A 28 -8.14 -4.54 16.20
CA SER A 28 -9.06 -5.69 16.13
C SER A 28 -8.63 -6.75 15.11
N LEU A 29 -7.81 -6.39 14.13
CA LEU A 29 -7.27 -7.31 13.11
C LEU A 29 -5.93 -7.93 13.53
N LEU A 30 -5.29 -7.43 14.60
CA LEU A 30 -4.04 -7.97 15.10
C LEU A 30 -4.30 -9.22 15.97
N PRO A 31 -3.42 -10.24 15.95
CA PRO A 31 -3.52 -11.38 16.83
C PRO A 31 -3.55 -10.94 18.29
N ASN A 32 -4.57 -11.39 19.02
CA ASN A 32 -4.61 -11.23 20.47
C ASN A 32 -3.67 -12.29 21.10
N PRO A 33 -2.66 -11.90 21.90
CA PRO A 33 -1.77 -12.84 22.57
C PRO A 33 -2.49 -13.91 23.40
N LYS A 34 -3.71 -13.62 23.87
CA LYS A 34 -4.52 -14.53 24.70
C LYS A 34 -5.32 -15.58 23.92
N ASN A 35 -5.43 -15.48 22.59
CA ASN A 35 -6.29 -16.33 21.76
C ASN A 35 -5.56 -17.50 21.06
N ILE A 36 -4.36 -17.87 21.50
CA ILE A 36 -3.67 -19.06 20.96
C ILE A 36 -4.17 -20.29 21.74
N GLN A 37 -5.35 -20.79 21.38
CA GLN A 37 -5.94 -22.03 21.94
C GLN A 37 -6.19 -23.08 20.85
N ASP A 38 -5.30 -23.17 19.86
CA ASP A 38 -5.31 -24.32 18.96
C ASP A 38 -4.11 -25.24 19.27
N PRO A 39 -4.32 -26.40 19.91
CA PRO A 39 -3.27 -27.33 20.30
C PRO A 39 -2.62 -28.05 19.10
N LEU A 40 -3.17 -27.94 17.88
CA LEU A 40 -2.57 -28.44 16.64
C LEU A 40 -1.72 -27.39 15.92
N LEU A 41 -1.76 -26.13 16.35
CA LEU A 41 -1.01 -25.04 15.75
C LEU A 41 0.35 -24.85 16.42
N ASP A 42 1.31 -24.45 15.59
CA ASP A 42 2.62 -23.96 16.00
C ASP A 42 2.53 -23.02 17.21
N LYS A 43 3.07 -23.48 18.36
CA LYS A 43 3.05 -22.77 19.66
C LYS A 43 3.83 -21.46 19.64
N ARG A 44 4.56 -21.16 18.56
CA ARG A 44 5.28 -19.89 18.41
C ARG A 44 4.31 -18.71 18.36
N GLN A 45 4.63 -17.67 19.11
CA GLN A 45 3.86 -16.43 19.15
C GLN A 45 3.95 -15.71 17.79
N VAL A 46 2.88 -15.06 17.35
CA VAL A 46 2.94 -14.25 16.14
C VAL A 46 3.78 -12.99 16.40
N GLY A 47 4.93 -12.90 15.73
CA GLY A 47 5.85 -11.77 15.81
C GLY A 47 5.78 -10.83 14.60
N GLU A 48 5.20 -11.30 13.50
CA GLU A 48 4.99 -10.53 12.28
C GLU A 48 3.61 -10.83 11.68
N ILE A 49 2.96 -9.79 11.20
CA ILE A 49 1.82 -9.88 10.29
C ILE A 49 2.27 -9.35 8.93
N SER A 50 2.27 -10.21 7.92
CA SER A 50 2.58 -9.86 6.54
C SER A 50 1.29 -9.55 5.78
N ILE A 51 1.15 -8.31 5.34
CA ILE A 51 -0.05 -7.75 4.71
C ILE A 51 0.16 -7.66 3.19
N PRO A 52 -0.67 -8.30 2.36
CA PRO A 52 -0.55 -8.20 0.91
C PRO A 52 -0.75 -6.76 0.43
N CYS A 53 -0.01 -6.36 -0.60
CA CYS A 53 -0.03 -4.99 -1.11
C CYS A 53 -0.43 -4.93 -2.59
N TYR A 54 -1.48 -4.16 -2.87
CA TYR A 54 -1.95 -3.84 -4.22
C TYR A 54 -1.26 -2.59 -4.78
N GLU A 55 -0.89 -2.65 -6.05
CA GLU A 55 -0.31 -1.52 -6.78
C GLU A 55 -1.39 -0.83 -7.63
N PHE A 56 -1.73 0.42 -7.26
CA PHE A 56 -2.69 1.25 -8.00
C PHE A 56 -2.00 2.03 -9.13
N GLY A 57 -2.75 2.16 -10.22
CA GLY A 57 -2.40 2.85 -11.46
C GLY A 57 -2.99 4.26 -11.56
N PRO A 58 -2.73 4.98 -12.66
CA PRO A 58 -3.16 6.37 -12.82
C PRO A 58 -4.66 6.54 -13.06
N SER A 59 -5.43 5.48 -13.32
CA SER A 59 -6.88 5.54 -13.50
C SER A 59 -7.36 6.55 -14.55
N ASN A 60 -6.69 6.57 -15.71
CA ASN A 60 -6.97 7.51 -16.79
C ASN A 60 -6.72 8.99 -16.43
N MET A 61 -6.02 9.27 -15.32
CA MET A 61 -5.68 10.63 -14.92
C MET A 61 -4.35 11.05 -15.53
N ASN A 62 -4.35 12.25 -16.12
CA ASN A 62 -3.14 12.92 -16.63
C ASN A 62 -2.46 13.80 -15.56
N THR A 63 -3.19 14.18 -14.51
CA THR A 63 -2.72 15.04 -13.42
C THR A 63 -3.10 14.47 -12.06
N HIS A 64 -2.48 14.97 -10.99
CA HIS A 64 -2.86 14.58 -9.64
C HIS A 64 -4.34 14.92 -9.37
N PRO A 65 -5.16 13.98 -8.89
CA PRO A 65 -6.56 14.26 -8.56
C PRO A 65 -6.66 15.26 -7.41
N ILE A 66 -7.38 16.35 -7.63
CA ILE A 66 -7.63 17.36 -6.57
C ILE A 66 -8.40 16.74 -5.39
N THR A 67 -9.22 15.72 -5.66
CA THR A 67 -9.93 14.93 -4.66
C THR A 67 -9.03 13.98 -3.85
N GLY A 68 -7.74 13.90 -4.17
CA GLY A 68 -6.75 13.04 -3.51
C GLY A 68 -6.61 11.66 -4.16
N VAL A 69 -5.52 10.98 -3.80
CA VAL A 69 -5.10 9.70 -4.42
C VAL A 69 -6.17 8.62 -4.28
N THR A 70 -6.83 8.52 -3.13
CA THR A 70 -7.84 7.49 -2.86
C THR A 70 -9.15 7.70 -3.64
N GLN A 71 -9.41 8.92 -4.10
CA GLN A 71 -10.64 9.25 -4.82
C GLN A 71 -10.46 9.18 -6.33
N GLY A 72 -9.29 9.60 -6.83
CA GLY A 72 -9.02 9.67 -8.26
C GLY A 72 -8.30 8.47 -8.85
N TYR A 73 -7.59 7.66 -8.04
CA TYR A 73 -6.94 6.44 -8.50
C TYR A 73 -7.70 5.23 -7.97
N ASN A 74 -8.49 4.58 -8.80
CA ASN A 74 -9.30 3.39 -8.46
C ASN A 74 -9.06 2.20 -9.41
N CYS A 75 -8.01 2.26 -10.20
CA CYS A 75 -7.53 1.18 -11.05
C CYS A 75 -6.30 0.58 -10.40
N ARG A 76 -6.20 -0.74 -10.37
CA ARG A 76 -5.01 -1.43 -9.89
C ARG A 76 -4.68 -2.65 -10.74
N ARG A 77 -3.48 -3.18 -10.49
CA ARG A 77 -3.10 -4.51 -10.96
C ARG A 77 -3.93 -5.58 -10.24
N LYS A 78 -4.15 -6.71 -10.92
CA LYS A 78 -4.96 -7.83 -10.41
C LYS A 78 -4.29 -8.52 -9.24
N PHE A 79 -2.99 -8.76 -9.34
CA PHE A 79 -2.20 -9.50 -8.36
C PHE A 79 -1.40 -8.59 -7.45
N GLU A 80 -1.24 -9.01 -6.20
CA GLU A 80 -0.30 -8.45 -5.25
C GLU A 80 1.15 -8.71 -5.68
N ASN A 81 2.02 -7.73 -5.49
CA ASN A 81 3.44 -7.85 -5.89
C ASN A 81 4.38 -7.90 -4.68
N ARG A 82 3.99 -7.25 -3.58
CA ARG A 82 4.77 -7.14 -2.33
C ARG A 82 3.87 -7.29 -1.12
N HIS A 83 4.49 -7.27 0.06
CA HIS A 83 3.79 -7.16 1.33
C HIS A 83 4.38 -6.02 2.15
N LYS A 84 3.62 -5.58 3.15
CA LYS A 84 4.07 -4.71 4.25
C LYS A 84 3.89 -5.46 5.55
N SER A 85 4.74 -5.19 6.53
CA SER A 85 4.76 -5.96 7.77
C SER A 85 4.41 -5.10 8.96
N ILE A 86 3.57 -5.64 9.85
CA ILE A 86 3.43 -5.16 11.22
C ILE A 86 4.25 -6.10 12.09
N VAL A 87 5.24 -5.56 12.79
CA VAL A 87 6.21 -6.35 13.53
C VAL A 87 6.16 -6.02 15.02
N PHE A 88 6.16 -7.06 15.85
CA PHE A 88 6.43 -6.94 17.27
C PHE A 88 7.94 -6.85 17.46
N LEU A 89 8.44 -5.73 17.98
CA LEU A 89 9.88 -5.42 17.93
C LEU A 89 10.73 -6.45 18.68
N ASP A 90 10.26 -6.97 19.81
CA ASP A 90 10.99 -8.00 20.58
C ASP A 90 11.06 -9.35 19.84
N ALA A 91 10.23 -9.54 18.80
CA ALA A 91 10.28 -10.71 17.94
C ALA A 91 11.41 -10.64 16.90
N VAL A 92 12.00 -9.46 16.66
CA VAL A 92 13.07 -9.26 15.68
C VAL A 92 14.38 -9.80 16.23
N HIS A 93 15.07 -10.63 15.46
CA HIS A 93 16.35 -11.20 15.89
C HIS A 93 17.45 -10.12 15.95
N HIS A 94 18.33 -10.17 16.94
CA HIS A 94 19.46 -9.25 17.03
C HIS A 94 20.63 -9.70 16.14
N SER A 95 20.45 -9.71 14.82
CA SER A 95 21.53 -10.02 13.85
C SER A 95 21.83 -8.86 12.90
N LEU A 96 23.06 -8.78 12.40
CA LEU A 96 23.48 -7.81 11.38
C LEU A 96 22.65 -7.92 10.09
N LEU A 97 22.04 -9.08 9.81
CA LEU A 97 21.12 -9.27 8.68
C LEU A 97 19.90 -8.35 8.74
N ASN A 98 19.51 -7.90 9.94
CA ASN A 98 18.35 -7.05 10.15
C ASN A 98 18.63 -5.56 9.92
N MET A 99 19.84 -5.18 9.48
CA MET A 99 20.20 -3.78 9.24
C MET A 99 19.87 -3.30 7.82
N ILE A 100 19.60 -4.19 6.86
CA ILE A 100 19.52 -3.80 5.45
C ILE A 100 18.34 -4.54 4.78
N HIS A 101 17.17 -3.89 4.82
CA HIS A 101 15.93 -4.21 4.09
C HIS A 101 15.13 -5.47 4.46
N HIS A 102 15.74 -6.50 5.02
CA HIS A 102 15.02 -7.69 5.49
C HIS A 102 15.25 -7.87 6.99
N PHE A 103 14.25 -8.38 7.70
CA PHE A 103 14.43 -8.83 9.07
C PHE A 103 14.09 -10.31 9.20
N ILE A 104 14.76 -10.98 10.13
CA ILE A 104 14.43 -12.34 10.55
C ILE A 104 13.83 -12.30 11.96
N LEU A 105 12.86 -13.17 12.21
CA LEU A 105 12.27 -13.35 13.52
C LEU A 105 13.12 -14.28 14.39
N ASN A 106 13.10 -14.05 15.70
CA ASN A 106 13.60 -14.98 16.71
C ASN A 106 12.86 -16.32 16.62
N LYS A 107 13.55 -17.43 16.91
CA LYS A 107 13.01 -18.80 16.77
C LYS A 107 11.70 -19.06 17.55
N ARG A 108 11.42 -18.26 18.59
CA ARG A 108 10.20 -18.33 19.42
C ARG A 108 8.97 -17.70 18.74
N TYR A 109 9.17 -16.96 17.65
CA TYR A 109 8.12 -16.26 16.94
C TYR A 109 7.93 -16.80 15.53
N ARG A 110 6.77 -16.52 14.96
CA ARG A 110 6.43 -16.83 13.57
C ARG A 110 5.76 -15.64 12.88
N GLY A 111 5.85 -15.61 11.56
CA GLY A 111 5.07 -14.71 10.73
C GLY A 111 3.69 -15.30 10.40
N LYS A 112 2.69 -14.43 10.32
CA LYS A 112 1.35 -14.75 9.82
C LYS A 112 1.07 -13.92 8.57
N LYS A 113 0.83 -14.58 7.44
CA LYS A 113 0.38 -13.90 6.22
C LYS A 113 -1.13 -13.65 6.30
N MET A 114 -1.56 -12.42 6.03
CA MET A 114 -2.98 -12.05 5.98
C MET A 114 -3.58 -12.36 4.61
N SER A 115 -4.87 -12.72 4.61
CA SER A 115 -5.67 -12.79 3.39
C SER A 115 -6.04 -11.38 2.93
N VAL A 116 -6.09 -11.17 1.61
CA VAL A 116 -6.60 -9.92 1.02
C VAL A 116 -8.05 -9.62 1.40
N HIS A 117 -8.82 -10.64 1.81
CA HIS A 117 -10.19 -10.50 2.30
C HIS A 117 -10.24 -9.93 3.73
N ASP A 118 -9.16 -10.11 4.49
CA ASP A 118 -9.06 -9.61 5.87
C ASP A 118 -8.42 -8.22 5.88
N MET A 119 -7.31 -8.03 5.15
CA MET A 119 -6.57 -6.77 5.14
C MET A 119 -5.60 -6.72 3.95
N ALA A 120 -5.49 -5.54 3.34
CA ALA A 120 -4.53 -5.23 2.29
C ALA A 120 -3.95 -3.82 2.47
N VAL A 121 -2.78 -3.58 1.87
CA VAL A 121 -2.25 -2.23 1.68
C VAL A 121 -2.48 -1.78 0.25
N ASN A 122 -3.17 -0.67 0.07
CA ASN A 122 -3.34 -0.01 -1.20
C ASN A 122 -2.19 0.98 -1.42
N HIS A 123 -1.26 0.64 -2.30
CA HIS A 123 -0.11 1.47 -2.65
C HIS A 123 -0.37 2.19 -3.98
N TYR A 124 -0.50 3.51 -3.92
CA TYR A 124 -0.66 4.40 -5.08
C TYR A 124 0.67 4.64 -5.79
N LYS A 125 1.24 3.55 -6.28
CA LYS A 125 2.60 3.47 -6.82
C LYS A 125 2.73 4.18 -8.15
N PHE A 126 1.78 3.98 -9.06
CA PHE A 126 1.83 4.52 -10.42
C PHE A 126 0.80 5.63 -10.56
N GLN A 127 1.15 6.81 -10.06
CA GLN A 127 0.29 8.01 -10.15
C GLN A 127 0.35 8.63 -11.55
N ALA A 128 -0.45 9.67 -11.78
CA ALA A 128 -0.34 10.52 -12.96
C ALA A 128 1.13 10.90 -13.23
N TRP A 129 1.51 10.97 -14.51
CA TRP A 129 2.91 11.05 -14.91
C TRP A 129 3.71 12.17 -14.23
N PRO A 130 3.20 13.41 -14.06
CA PRO A 130 3.95 14.46 -13.37
C PRO A 130 4.38 14.06 -11.95
N GLU A 131 3.47 13.44 -11.18
CA GLU A 131 3.73 12.96 -9.82
C GLU A 131 4.69 11.78 -9.82
N PHE A 132 4.45 10.81 -10.71
CA PHE A 132 5.31 9.65 -10.83
C PHE A 132 6.74 10.07 -11.17
N LYS A 133 6.92 10.95 -12.16
CA LYS A 133 8.23 11.49 -12.57
C LYS A 133 8.93 12.23 -11.44
N ALA A 134 8.21 13.04 -10.67
CA ALA A 134 8.77 13.76 -9.52
C ALA A 134 9.30 12.80 -8.44
N LYS A 135 8.50 11.78 -8.09
CA LYS A 135 8.91 10.71 -7.16
C LYS A 135 10.09 9.91 -7.71
N PHE A 136 10.03 9.55 -8.99
CA PHE A 136 11.03 8.73 -9.65
C PHE A 136 12.40 9.41 -9.73
N ARG A 137 12.45 10.71 -10.05
CA ARG A 137 13.69 11.50 -10.03
C ARG A 137 14.34 11.60 -8.65
N ARG A 138 13.54 11.58 -7.58
CA ARG A 138 14.01 11.71 -6.19
C ARG A 138 14.42 10.38 -5.57
N ARG A 139 14.24 9.25 -6.27
CA ARG A 139 14.68 7.94 -5.78
C ARG A 139 16.20 7.84 -5.86
N VAL A 140 16.86 8.23 -4.77
CA VAL A 140 18.21 7.80 -4.44
C VAL A 140 18.06 6.45 -3.74
N SER A 141 18.72 5.41 -4.24
CA SER A 141 18.76 4.14 -3.52
C SER A 141 20.18 3.86 -3.09
N ALA A 142 20.36 3.59 -1.80
CA ALA A 142 21.63 3.13 -1.26
C ALA A 142 21.97 1.70 -1.71
N TYR A 143 20.98 0.92 -2.17
CA TYR A 143 21.13 -0.53 -2.40
C TYR A 143 20.47 -1.05 -3.69
N VAL A 144 19.81 -0.18 -4.45
CA VAL A 144 19.27 -0.49 -5.79
C VAL A 144 20.07 0.33 -6.80
N ILE A 145 20.40 -0.31 -7.92
CA ILE A 145 21.12 0.35 -9.01
C ILE A 145 20.31 1.57 -9.47
N ASP A 146 21.01 2.68 -9.68
CA ASP A 146 20.45 3.89 -10.26
C ASP A 146 19.63 3.56 -11.52
N TRP A 147 18.36 3.96 -11.52
CA TRP A 147 17.41 3.64 -12.58
C TRP A 147 17.82 4.27 -13.92
N THR A 148 18.63 5.33 -13.91
CA THR A 148 19.16 5.98 -15.12
C THR A 148 20.22 5.14 -15.82
N LYS A 149 20.76 4.10 -15.17
CA LYS A 149 21.77 3.21 -15.72
C LYS A 149 21.12 2.00 -16.40
N GLU A 150 21.70 1.60 -17.54
CA GLU A 150 21.33 0.41 -18.32
C GLU A 150 21.75 -0.92 -17.69
N LEU A 151 21.72 -0.98 -16.36
CA LEU A 151 22.12 -2.14 -15.58
C LEU A 151 20.89 -2.82 -14.98
N ASN A 152 20.90 -4.15 -15.02
CA ASN A 152 19.83 -5.02 -14.53
C ASN A 152 18.42 -4.60 -15.01
N PRO A 153 18.18 -4.51 -16.34
CA PRO A 153 16.90 -4.07 -16.89
C PRO A 153 15.70 -4.95 -16.50
N ARG A 154 15.96 -6.19 -16.03
CA ARG A 154 14.94 -7.15 -15.60
C ARG A 154 14.63 -7.09 -14.09
N SER A 155 15.21 -6.16 -13.34
CA SER A 155 14.91 -6.03 -11.90
C SER A 155 13.43 -5.72 -11.65
N LYS A 156 12.85 -6.39 -10.64
CA LYS A 156 11.50 -6.10 -10.14
C LYS A 156 11.38 -4.75 -9.43
N ASP A 157 12.51 -4.08 -9.16
CA ASP A 157 12.54 -2.71 -8.64
C ASP A 157 12.34 -1.65 -9.73
N ARG A 158 12.47 -2.04 -11.01
CA ARG A 158 12.20 -1.16 -12.14
C ARG A 158 10.71 -1.11 -12.43
N THR A 159 10.23 0.06 -12.83
CA THR A 159 8.86 0.23 -13.30
C THR A 159 8.67 -0.48 -14.64
N PRO A 160 7.71 -1.42 -14.76
CA PRO A 160 7.48 -2.11 -16.02
C PRO A 160 7.15 -1.14 -17.15
N GLY A 161 7.83 -1.30 -18.28
CA GLY A 161 7.65 -0.46 -19.47
C GLY A 161 8.23 0.95 -19.37
N LEU A 162 8.95 1.27 -18.29
CA LEU A 162 9.72 2.52 -18.19
C LEU A 162 11.20 2.22 -18.47
N GLY A 163 11.78 3.00 -19.39
CA GLY A 163 13.19 2.88 -19.75
C GLY A 163 14.13 3.54 -18.73
N PHE A 164 15.17 4.19 -19.25
CA PHE A 164 16.24 4.84 -18.46
C PHE A 164 16.14 6.36 -18.48
N SER A 165 15.15 6.90 -19.17
CA SER A 165 14.89 8.34 -19.30
C SER A 165 13.56 8.73 -18.65
N PRO A 166 13.44 9.93 -18.06
CA PRO A 166 12.21 10.42 -17.45
C PRO A 166 11.24 10.97 -18.51
N VAL A 167 10.91 10.14 -19.48
CA VAL A 167 9.96 10.39 -20.58
C VAL A 167 8.70 9.55 -20.34
N GLU A 168 7.54 10.17 -20.55
CA GLU A 168 6.25 9.50 -20.33
C GLU A 168 6.08 8.32 -21.28
N PRO A 169 5.83 7.10 -20.77
CA PRO A 169 5.51 5.97 -21.64
C PRO A 169 4.18 6.21 -22.37
N LYS A 170 4.09 5.76 -23.64
CA LYS A 170 2.84 5.82 -24.41
C LYS A 170 1.70 5.15 -23.64
N GLY A 171 0.58 5.85 -23.52
CA GLY A 171 -0.63 5.38 -22.85
C GLY A 171 -0.49 5.24 -21.32
N TRP A 172 0.45 5.95 -20.68
CA TRP A 172 0.66 5.92 -19.23
C TRP A 172 -0.65 6.03 -18.41
N PRO A 173 -1.60 6.95 -18.70
CA PRO A 173 -2.83 7.07 -17.93
C PRO A 173 -3.66 5.76 -17.84
N LEU A 174 -3.54 4.89 -18.85
CA LEU A 174 -4.28 3.63 -18.96
C LEU A 174 -3.49 2.42 -18.43
N LYS A 175 -2.22 2.60 -18.02
CA LYS A 175 -1.38 1.51 -17.52
C LYS A 175 -1.81 1.06 -16.12
N PHE A 176 -1.51 -0.20 -15.80
CA PHE A 176 -1.74 -0.80 -14.49
C PHE A 176 -3.21 -0.77 -14.03
N CYS A 177 -4.16 -0.71 -14.98
CA CYS A 177 -5.59 -0.81 -14.73
C CYS A 177 -6.12 -2.16 -15.22
N GLU A 178 -5.97 -3.19 -14.38
CA GLU A 178 -6.49 -4.54 -14.65
C GLU A 178 -7.81 -4.79 -13.91
N VAL A 179 -7.99 -4.14 -12.75
CA VAL A 179 -9.19 -4.23 -11.91
C VAL A 179 -9.56 -2.83 -11.42
N TYR A 180 -10.84 -2.49 -11.52
CA TYR A 180 -11.40 -1.34 -10.82
C TYR A 180 -11.71 -1.72 -9.36
N ASP A 181 -11.12 -0.99 -8.43
CA ASP A 181 -11.23 -1.22 -7.00
C ASP A 181 -11.63 0.09 -6.30
N ASN A 182 -12.90 0.17 -5.91
CA ASN A 182 -13.46 1.33 -5.22
C ASN A 182 -13.51 1.15 -3.70
N GLY A 183 -13.01 0.06 -3.13
CA GLY A 183 -13.21 -0.26 -1.71
C GLY A 183 -12.73 0.85 -0.77
N LEU A 184 -11.49 1.31 -0.95
CA LEU A 184 -10.94 2.41 -0.16
C LEU A 184 -11.52 3.78 -0.56
N LYS A 185 -11.86 3.96 -1.83
CA LYS A 185 -12.53 5.17 -2.33
C LYS A 185 -13.86 5.39 -1.61
N ASP A 186 -14.70 4.36 -1.58
CA ASP A 186 -16.03 4.42 -0.98
C ASP A 186 -15.95 4.58 0.53
N LEU A 187 -15.00 3.88 1.18
CA LEU A 187 -14.77 4.02 2.61
C LEU A 187 -14.33 5.43 3.00
N THR A 188 -13.32 5.97 2.32
CA THR A 188 -12.81 7.32 2.60
C THR A 188 -13.82 8.40 2.24
N ARG A 189 -14.61 8.22 1.17
CA ARG A 189 -15.76 9.07 0.88
C ARG A 189 -16.76 9.05 2.03
N ARG A 190 -17.13 7.89 2.54
CA ARG A 190 -18.10 7.81 3.64
C ARG A 190 -17.60 8.49 4.91
N TRP A 191 -16.32 8.35 5.22
CA TRP A 191 -15.75 8.89 6.45
C TRP A 191 -15.43 10.38 6.39
N PHE A 192 -15.09 10.90 5.21
CA PHE A 192 -14.49 12.24 5.08
C PHE A 192 -15.12 13.11 3.99
N ALA A 193 -16.27 12.73 3.43
CA ALA A 193 -17.02 13.59 2.53
C ALA A 193 -17.85 14.61 3.33
N LEU A 194 -17.67 15.88 2.97
CA LEU A 194 -18.50 17.00 3.42
C LEU A 194 -19.51 17.34 2.32
N LYS A 195 -20.68 17.86 2.73
CA LYS A 195 -21.65 18.41 1.78
C LYS A 195 -20.99 19.54 0.99
N SER A 196 -21.10 19.47 -0.33
CA SER A 196 -20.56 20.49 -1.21
C SER A 196 -21.36 21.80 -1.09
N PRO A 197 -20.70 22.96 -1.01
CA PRO A 197 -21.38 24.26 -1.07
C PRO A 197 -21.82 24.63 -2.50
N THR A 198 -21.26 23.98 -3.52
CA THR A 198 -21.55 24.23 -4.94
C THR A 198 -22.51 23.20 -5.52
N PRO A 199 -23.52 23.59 -6.31
CA PRO A 199 -24.47 22.67 -6.94
C PRO A 199 -23.85 21.69 -7.96
N LEU A 200 -22.62 21.94 -8.41
CA LEU A 200 -21.94 21.16 -9.45
C LEU A 200 -21.37 19.82 -8.94
N HIS A 201 -21.24 19.65 -7.63
CA HIS A 201 -20.70 18.46 -6.99
C HIS A 201 -21.55 18.07 -5.79
N ASP A 202 -21.80 16.77 -5.60
CA ASP A 202 -22.58 16.29 -4.46
C ASP A 202 -21.81 16.38 -3.13
N TYR A 203 -20.47 16.33 -3.18
CA TYR A 203 -19.60 16.36 -2.01
C TYR A 203 -18.22 16.94 -2.32
N ARG A 204 -17.52 17.34 -1.25
CA ARG A 204 -16.07 17.60 -1.26
C ARG A 204 -15.41 16.78 -0.16
N MET A 205 -14.16 16.37 -0.34
CA MET A 205 -13.38 15.71 0.69
C MET A 205 -12.82 16.74 1.69
N GLU A 206 -12.66 16.37 2.95
CA GLU A 206 -12.14 17.23 4.02
C GLU A 206 -10.77 17.87 3.71
N TRP A 207 -9.93 17.20 2.92
CA TRP A 207 -8.60 17.70 2.53
C TRP A 207 -8.60 18.56 1.26
N GLN A 208 -9.74 18.72 0.58
CA GLN A 208 -9.85 19.64 -0.55
C GLN A 208 -9.89 21.08 -0.02
N ARG A 209 -8.73 21.75 -0.11
CA ARG A 209 -8.58 23.17 0.24
C ARG A 209 -9.00 24.07 -0.92
#